data_AF-A0A2M8GDS1-F1
#
_entry.id   AF-A0A2M8GDS1-F1
#
_cell.length_a   1.000
_cell.length_b   1.000
_cell.length_c   1.000
_cell.angle_alpha   90.00
_cell.angle_beta   90.00
_cell.angle_gamma   90.00
#
_symmetry.space_group_name_H-M   'P 1'
#
loop_
_entity.id
_entity.type
_entity.pdbx_description
1 polymer ?
#
loop_
_entity_poly.entity_id
_entity_poly.type
_entity_poly.pdbx_seq_one_letter_code
_entity_poly.pdbx_strand_id
1 'polypeptide(L)'
;MNRFWKVLLSVGLIMAFSVPALAVDVKFSGSYYARGWYISNHELNEDEDSRAFMNQRLRVGTVFQVAEGLALTTRFDALEKKWGDQTWKGGFEDVGDRPVGGSGKEQENIEFERAYVSFTTAVGLFDVGYQQGSSLFGTDFLDSDESVGRVKYTLPIGPHALVL
;
A
#
# COMPACT_ATOMS: atom_id res chain seq x y z
N MET A 1 25.17 29.93 35.19
CA MET A 1 23.74 29.67 34.91
C MET A 1 23.27 30.04 33.50
N ASN A 2 24.10 30.69 32.64
CA ASN A 2 23.57 31.39 31.45
C ASN A 2 23.62 30.61 30.13
N ARG A 3 24.30 29.45 30.08
CA ARG A 3 24.44 28.65 28.84
C ARG A 3 23.48 27.48 28.82
N PHE A 4 23.42 26.73 29.91
CA PHE A 4 22.50 25.60 30.08
C PHE A 4 21.03 26.00 29.89
N TRP A 5 20.61 27.12 30.49
CA TRP A 5 19.21 27.54 30.41
C TRP A 5 18.82 28.05 29.01
N LYS A 6 19.76 28.66 28.27
CA LYS A 6 19.55 29.04 26.87
C LYS A 6 19.41 27.82 25.97
N VAL A 7 20.24 26.79 26.19
CA VAL A 7 20.14 25.51 25.47
C VAL A 7 18.79 24.84 25.75
N LEU A 8 18.38 24.76 27.01
CA LEU A 8 17.09 24.21 27.41
C LEU A 8 15.91 24.97 26.78
N LEU A 9 15.97 26.31 26.79
CA LEU A 9 14.96 27.17 26.18
C LEU A 9 14.89 26.97 24.65
N SER A 10 16.03 26.89 23.97
CA SER A 10 16.07 26.63 22.53
C SER A 10 15.55 25.24 22.16
N VAL A 11 15.87 24.21 22.94
CA VAL A 11 15.31 22.86 22.72
C VAL A 11 13.81 22.85 22.99
N GLY A 12 13.36 23.49 24.08
CA GLY A 12 11.93 23.64 24.38
C GLY A 12 11.18 24.43 23.30
N LEU A 13 11.79 25.45 22.70
CA LEU A 13 11.21 26.25 21.63
C LEU A 13 11.15 25.48 20.31
N ILE A 14 12.20 24.73 19.97
CA ILE A 14 12.21 23.83 18.79
C ILE A 14 11.12 22.77 18.97
N MET A 15 11.03 22.14 20.14
CA MET A 15 9.96 21.19 20.44
C MET A 15 8.58 21.86 20.37
N ALA A 16 8.40 23.05 20.93
CA ALA A 16 7.12 23.75 20.90
C ALA A 16 6.65 24.10 19.47
N PHE A 17 7.57 24.39 18.55
CA PHE A 17 7.25 24.65 17.14
C PHE A 17 7.23 23.38 16.27
N SER A 18 7.80 22.25 16.73
CA SER A 18 7.75 20.97 16.01
C SER A 18 6.59 20.06 16.45
N VAL A 19 6.01 20.28 17.63
CA VAL A 19 4.90 19.48 18.18
C VAL A 19 3.55 19.65 17.44
N PRO A 20 3.20 20.80 16.83
CA PRO A 20 1.92 20.92 16.12
C PRO A 20 1.79 20.00 14.88
N ALA A 21 2.89 19.39 14.41
CA ALA A 21 2.89 18.49 13.25
C ALA A 21 2.88 16.99 13.62
N LEU A 22 2.87 16.64 14.91
CA LEU A 22 3.02 15.24 15.36
C LEU A 22 1.73 14.55 15.82
N ALA A 23 0.58 15.22 15.78
CA ALA A 23 -0.72 14.60 16.06
C ALA A 23 -1.54 14.39 14.78
N VAL A 24 -0.88 14.00 13.68
CA VAL A 24 -1.59 13.24 12.64
C VAL A 24 -1.93 11.92 13.29
N ASP A 25 -3.21 11.61 13.50
CA ASP A 25 -3.62 10.27 13.92
C ASP A 25 -3.24 9.31 12.77
N VAL A 26 -2.18 8.53 13.00
CA VAL A 26 -1.65 7.57 12.04
C VAL A 26 -2.16 6.19 12.39
N LYS A 27 -2.96 5.63 11.49
CA LYS A 27 -3.48 4.27 11.62
C LYS A 27 -2.69 3.34 10.72
N PHE A 28 -2.27 2.21 11.27
CA PHE A 28 -1.57 1.17 10.54
C PHE A 28 -2.46 -0.07 10.42
N SER A 29 -2.41 -0.69 9.25
CA SER A 29 -2.99 -2.00 8.98
C SER A 29 -2.04 -2.79 8.10
N GLY A 30 -2.19 -4.10 8.02
CA GLY A 30 -1.32 -4.86 7.13
C GLY A 30 -1.50 -6.35 7.22
N SER A 31 -0.70 -7.06 6.43
CA SER A 31 -0.64 -8.52 6.43
C SER A 31 0.77 -8.97 6.13
N TYR A 32 1.19 -10.06 6.76
CA TYR A 32 2.42 -10.76 6.42
C TYR A 32 2.09 -12.20 6.08
N TYR A 33 2.70 -12.73 5.01
CA TYR A 33 2.70 -14.17 4.76
C TYR A 33 4.10 -14.64 4.40
N ALA A 34 4.35 -15.92 4.70
CA ALA A 34 5.36 -16.74 4.06
C ALA A 34 4.68 -18.01 3.54
N ARG A 35 4.96 -18.38 2.29
CA ARG A 35 4.31 -19.49 1.60
C ARG A 35 5.34 -20.38 0.93
N GLY A 36 5.04 -21.68 0.91
CA GLY A 36 5.79 -22.68 0.17
C GLY A 36 5.00 -23.21 -1.00
N TRP A 37 5.67 -23.34 -2.13
CA TRP A 37 5.11 -23.85 -3.37
C TRP A 37 5.85 -25.10 -3.78
N TYR A 38 5.09 -26.11 -4.18
CA TYR A 38 5.57 -27.28 -4.88
C TYR A 38 4.64 -27.49 -6.07
N ILE A 39 5.20 -27.40 -7.27
CA ILE A 39 4.47 -27.53 -8.52
C ILE A 39 5.20 -28.60 -9.33
N SER A 40 4.49 -29.66 -9.67
CA SER A 40 4.97 -30.70 -10.57
C SER A 40 4.00 -30.80 -11.73
N ASN A 41 4.50 -31.07 -12.94
CA ASN A 41 3.65 -31.36 -14.09
C ASN A 41 2.64 -30.20 -14.38
N HIS A 42 3.14 -28.96 -14.47
CA HIS A 42 2.29 -27.78 -14.64
C HIS A 42 1.61 -27.74 -16.01
N GLU A 43 2.27 -28.31 -17.03
CA GLU A 43 1.77 -28.39 -18.39
C GLU A 43 1.03 -29.71 -18.69
N LEU A 44 0.79 -30.55 -17.67
CA LEU A 44 0.18 -31.89 -17.81
C LEU A 44 1.02 -32.83 -18.71
N ASN A 45 2.33 -32.61 -18.78
CA ASN A 45 3.34 -33.44 -19.41
C ASN A 45 4.19 -34.25 -18.39
N GLU A 46 4.33 -35.55 -18.62
CA GLU A 46 5.06 -36.49 -17.74
C GLU A 46 6.58 -36.25 -17.66
N ASP A 47 7.16 -35.61 -18.68
CA ASP A 47 8.60 -35.33 -18.76
C ASP A 47 9.00 -33.94 -18.19
N GLU A 48 8.07 -33.20 -17.57
CA GLU A 48 8.34 -31.85 -17.07
C GLU A 48 9.05 -31.84 -15.70
N ASP A 49 10.01 -30.93 -15.54
CA ASP A 49 10.69 -30.67 -14.27
C ASP A 49 9.73 -30.16 -13.19
N SER A 50 9.93 -30.65 -11.95
CA SER A 50 9.25 -30.12 -10.77
C SER A 50 9.92 -28.85 -10.25
N ARG A 51 9.12 -27.91 -9.72
CA ARG A 51 9.58 -26.65 -9.13
C ARG A 51 9.13 -26.54 -7.68
N ALA A 52 10.07 -26.17 -6.81
CA ALA A 52 9.81 -25.89 -5.40
C ALA A 52 10.42 -24.55 -4.99
N PHE A 53 9.67 -23.73 -4.25
CA PHE A 53 10.17 -22.46 -3.75
C PHE A 53 9.39 -21.94 -2.56
N MET A 54 10.01 -21.05 -1.79
CA MET A 54 9.37 -20.29 -0.72
C MET A 54 9.33 -18.81 -1.10
N ASN A 55 8.24 -18.11 -0.80
CA ASN A 55 8.15 -16.65 -0.95
C ASN A 55 7.45 -16.00 0.24
N GLN A 56 7.66 -14.70 0.40
CA GLN A 56 7.02 -13.91 1.46
C GLN A 56 6.59 -12.53 0.96
N ARG A 57 5.71 -11.89 1.73
CA ARG A 57 5.31 -10.49 1.52
C ARG A 57 4.89 -9.84 2.83
N LEU A 58 5.33 -8.62 3.05
CA LEU A 58 4.81 -7.71 4.06
C LEU A 58 4.04 -6.59 3.36
N ARG A 59 2.75 -6.47 3.61
CA ARG A 59 1.90 -5.37 3.13
C ARG A 59 1.57 -4.46 4.30
N VAL A 60 1.79 -3.16 4.14
CA VAL A 60 1.49 -2.14 5.16
C VAL A 60 0.62 -1.06 4.55
N GLY A 61 -0.56 -0.89 5.11
CA GLY A 61 -1.44 0.26 4.89
C GLY A 61 -1.24 1.30 5.98
N THR A 62 -1.23 2.57 5.61
CA THR A 62 -1.11 3.70 6.53
C THR A 62 -2.13 4.77 6.17
N VAL A 63 -2.91 5.21 7.16
CA VAL A 63 -3.83 6.34 7.03
C VAL A 63 -3.34 7.46 7.93
N PHE A 64 -2.99 8.59 7.31
CA PHE A 64 -2.61 9.82 7.98
C PHE A 64 -3.85 10.71 8.08
N GLN A 65 -4.44 10.83 9.26
CA GLN A 65 -5.55 11.76 9.50
C GLN A 65 -5.00 13.19 9.65
N VAL A 66 -5.20 14.01 8.62
CA VAL A 66 -4.64 15.37 8.56
C VAL A 66 -5.54 16.35 9.33
N ALA A 67 -6.84 16.26 9.13
CA ALA A 67 -7.88 17.04 9.82
C ALA A 67 -9.20 16.27 9.80
N GLU A 68 -10.23 16.72 10.51
CA GLU A 68 -11.57 16.11 10.39
C GLU A 68 -12.03 16.10 8.93
N GLY A 69 -12.43 14.91 8.44
CA GLY A 69 -12.84 14.74 7.05
C GLY A 69 -11.73 14.89 6.01
N LEU A 70 -10.44 14.90 6.38
CA LEU A 70 -9.31 14.92 5.44
C LEU A 70 -8.22 13.93 5.85
N ALA A 71 -7.94 12.94 4.99
CA ALA A 71 -6.92 11.93 5.24
C ALA A 71 -6.09 11.62 3.99
N LEU A 72 -4.84 11.22 4.19
CA LEU A 72 -3.98 10.62 3.17
C LEU A 72 -3.86 9.13 3.47
N THR A 73 -4.23 8.28 2.53
CA THR A 73 -4.06 6.83 2.62
C THR A 73 -2.95 6.37 1.70
N THR A 74 -2.06 5.53 2.23
CA THR A 74 -0.98 4.88 1.49
C THR A 74 -0.97 3.38 1.75
N ARG A 75 -0.49 2.60 0.78
CA ARG A 75 -0.21 1.17 0.93
C ARG A 75 1.08 0.86 0.20
N PHE A 76 1.98 0.16 0.87
CA PHE A 76 3.17 -0.40 0.23
C PHE A 76 3.31 -1.88 0.57
N ASP A 77 3.88 -2.61 -0.37
CA ASP A 77 4.35 -3.97 -0.17
C ASP A 77 5.87 -3.96 -0.07
N ALA A 78 6.40 -4.84 0.76
CA ALA A 78 7.82 -4.95 1.03
C ALA A 78 8.20 -6.41 1.23
N LEU A 79 9.49 -6.68 1.06
CA LEU A 79 10.06 -8.02 1.20
C LEU A 79 9.41 -9.05 0.26
N GLU A 80 8.87 -8.61 -0.87
CA GLU A 80 8.32 -9.47 -1.92
C GLU A 80 9.45 -10.19 -2.62
N LYS A 81 9.74 -11.40 -2.13
CA LYS A 81 10.91 -12.16 -2.58
C LYS A 81 10.70 -13.66 -2.47
N LYS A 82 11.14 -14.37 -3.52
CA LYS A 82 11.46 -15.79 -3.48
C LYS A 82 12.78 -16.04 -2.76
N TRP A 83 12.76 -16.90 -1.74
CA TRP A 83 13.94 -17.20 -0.93
C TRP A 83 15.03 -17.87 -1.75
N GLY A 84 16.28 -17.45 -1.53
CA GLY A 84 17.44 -17.96 -2.26
C GLY A 84 17.60 -17.40 -3.68
N ASP A 85 16.63 -16.65 -4.21
CA ASP A 85 16.73 -16.07 -5.55
C ASP A 85 17.72 -14.90 -5.59
N GLN A 86 18.71 -15.02 -6.47
CA GLN A 86 19.79 -14.05 -6.70
C GLN A 86 19.71 -13.38 -8.09
N THR A 87 18.64 -13.61 -8.85
CA THR A 87 18.54 -13.16 -10.25
C THR A 87 18.19 -11.68 -10.42
N TRP A 88 17.74 -11.00 -9.35
CA TRP A 88 17.44 -9.57 -9.40
C TRP A 88 18.67 -8.68 -9.20
N LYS A 89 18.81 -7.66 -10.05
CA LYS A 89 19.91 -6.67 -10.02
C LYS A 89 19.47 -5.23 -9.68
N GLY A 90 18.21 -5.00 -9.32
CA GLY A 90 17.67 -3.65 -9.13
C GLY A 90 17.49 -2.91 -10.45
N GLY A 91 16.32 -2.33 -10.67
CA GLY A 91 16.02 -1.54 -11.87
C GLY A 91 14.69 -0.81 -11.71
N PHE A 92 14.60 0.40 -12.28
CA PHE A 92 13.35 1.12 -12.46
C PHE A 92 12.82 0.74 -13.86
N GLU A 93 11.99 -0.30 -13.96
CA GLU A 93 11.35 -0.72 -15.22
C GLU A 93 9.85 -0.35 -15.19
N ASP A 94 9.27 -0.02 -16.35
CA ASP A 94 7.85 0.33 -16.50
C ASP A 94 6.94 -0.86 -16.11
N VAL A 95 5.84 -0.56 -15.41
CA VAL A 95 4.91 -1.54 -14.80
C VAL A 95 4.35 -2.56 -15.81
N GLY A 96 4.29 -2.21 -17.11
CA GLY A 96 3.74 -3.04 -18.18
C GLY A 96 4.59 -4.23 -18.63
N ASP A 97 5.88 -4.27 -18.29
CA ASP A 97 6.82 -5.34 -18.68
C ASP A 97 7.12 -6.32 -17.54
N ARG A 98 6.39 -6.22 -16.42
CA ARG A 98 6.54 -7.14 -15.27
C ARG A 98 5.88 -8.50 -15.61
N PRO A 99 6.63 -9.59 -15.78
CA PRO A 99 6.03 -10.88 -16.05
C PRO A 99 5.33 -11.40 -14.79
N VAL A 100 4.00 -11.34 -14.77
CA VAL A 100 3.19 -11.95 -13.72
C VAL A 100 3.21 -13.47 -13.94
N GLY A 101 3.90 -14.20 -13.06
CA GLY A 101 3.96 -15.67 -13.10
C GLY A 101 5.00 -16.30 -14.05
N GLY A 102 5.90 -15.49 -14.63
CA GLY A 102 7.03 -15.96 -15.44
C GLY A 102 8.36 -15.95 -14.67
N SER A 103 9.42 -16.48 -15.30
CA SER A 103 10.81 -16.49 -14.78
C SER A 103 11.47 -15.10 -14.65
N GLY A 104 10.70 -14.03 -14.50
CA GLY A 104 11.22 -12.68 -14.44
C GLY A 104 11.22 -12.12 -13.02
N LYS A 105 12.41 -11.65 -12.61
CA LYS A 105 12.69 -10.61 -11.61
C LYS A 105 11.57 -10.28 -10.59
N GLU A 106 11.15 -11.23 -9.76
CA GLU A 106 10.19 -11.02 -8.66
C GLU A 106 10.85 -10.36 -7.43
N GLN A 107 11.49 -9.20 -7.58
CA GLN A 107 12.08 -8.51 -6.42
C GLN A 107 11.80 -7.01 -6.46
N GLU A 108 10.95 -6.58 -5.54
CA GLU A 108 10.81 -5.19 -5.13
C GLU A 108 11.05 -5.14 -3.63
N ASN A 109 12.04 -4.36 -3.20
CA ASN A 109 12.31 -4.22 -1.77
C ASN A 109 11.13 -3.50 -1.09
N ILE A 110 10.59 -2.49 -1.78
CA ILE A 110 9.40 -1.72 -1.40
C ILE A 110 8.69 -1.28 -2.70
N GLU A 111 7.40 -1.60 -2.84
CA GLU A 111 6.51 -1.12 -3.90
C GLU A 111 5.34 -0.33 -3.29
N PHE A 112 5.10 0.90 -3.75
CA PHE A 112 3.91 1.66 -3.35
C PHE A 112 2.74 1.31 -4.26
N GLU A 113 1.77 0.58 -3.72
CA GLU A 113 0.58 0.18 -4.45
C GLU A 113 -0.55 1.21 -4.39
N ARG A 114 -0.69 1.95 -3.28
CA ARG A 114 -1.79 2.93 -3.11
C ARG A 114 -1.29 4.23 -2.55
N ALA A 115 -1.83 5.33 -3.07
CA ALA A 115 -1.64 6.67 -2.58
C ALA A 115 -2.82 7.54 -3.04
N TYR A 116 -3.70 7.90 -2.10
CA TYR A 116 -4.86 8.72 -2.40
C TYR A 116 -5.27 9.58 -1.22
N VAL A 117 -5.90 10.71 -1.53
CA VAL A 117 -6.47 11.63 -0.53
C VAL A 117 -7.97 11.40 -0.44
N SER A 118 -8.46 11.28 0.78
CA SER A 118 -9.88 11.23 1.11
C SER A 118 -10.30 12.56 1.71
N PHE A 119 -11.31 13.21 1.14
CA PHE A 119 -11.86 14.45 1.71
C PHE A 119 -13.38 14.53 1.66
N THR A 120 -13.98 14.90 2.79
CA THR A 120 -15.43 15.07 2.94
C THR A 120 -15.81 16.53 2.66
N THR A 121 -16.86 16.70 1.87
CA THR A 121 -17.46 17.99 1.53
C THR A 121 -18.94 18.02 1.89
N ALA A 122 -19.57 19.19 1.79
CA ALA A 122 -21.02 19.33 1.98
C ALA A 122 -21.85 18.49 0.99
N VAL A 123 -21.25 18.09 -0.14
CA VAL A 123 -21.92 17.30 -1.18
C VAL A 123 -21.50 15.83 -1.17
N GLY A 124 -20.68 15.37 -0.23
CA GLY A 124 -20.25 13.97 -0.15
C GLY A 124 -18.74 13.80 0.01
N LEU A 125 -18.30 12.54 -0.03
CA LEU A 125 -16.92 12.11 0.13
C LEU A 125 -16.26 11.92 -1.23
N PHE A 126 -15.00 12.36 -1.34
CA PHE A 126 -14.15 12.11 -2.50
C PHE A 126 -12.89 11.33 -2.09
N ASP A 127 -12.54 10.31 -2.86
CA ASP A 127 -11.24 9.65 -2.80
C ASP A 127 -10.52 9.86 -4.15
N VAL A 128 -9.34 10.49 -4.11
CA VAL A 128 -8.60 10.90 -5.31
C VAL A 128 -7.18 10.37 -5.28
N GLY A 129 -6.82 9.51 -6.24
CA GLY A 129 -5.47 8.98 -6.39
C GLY A 129 -5.45 7.50 -6.80
N TYR A 130 -4.32 6.84 -6.56
CA TYR A 130 -4.16 5.41 -6.78
C TYR A 130 -4.81 4.63 -5.64
N GLN A 131 -5.89 3.93 -5.95
CA GLN A 131 -6.72 3.19 -5.00
C GLN A 131 -7.24 1.89 -5.65
N GLN A 132 -8.01 1.10 -4.90
CA GLN A 132 -8.55 -0.16 -5.40
C GLN A 132 -9.44 0.04 -6.65
N GLY A 133 -9.22 -0.87 -7.60
CA GLY A 133 -9.73 -0.91 -8.96
C GLY A 133 -11.23 -1.03 -9.12
N SER A 134 -11.67 -0.82 -10.36
CA SER A 134 -13.05 -0.71 -10.79
C SER A 134 -13.71 -2.08 -10.90
N SER A 135 -14.13 -2.60 -9.76
CA SER A 135 -15.26 -3.51 -9.54
C SER A 135 -15.32 -3.66 -8.02
N LEU A 136 -16.20 -2.89 -7.39
CA LEU A 136 -16.51 -3.01 -5.97
C LEU A 136 -18.03 -3.04 -5.92
N PHE A 137 -18.61 -4.15 -6.38
CA PHE A 137 -20.06 -4.27 -6.58
C PHE A 137 -20.81 -4.65 -5.28
N GLY A 138 -20.11 -4.59 -4.14
CA GLY A 138 -20.65 -5.02 -2.85
C GLY A 138 -20.65 -6.54 -2.66
N THR A 139 -20.13 -7.30 -3.63
CA THR A 139 -19.89 -8.74 -3.58
C THR A 139 -18.51 -9.02 -4.18
N ASP A 140 -17.77 -10.00 -3.66
CA ASP A 140 -16.44 -10.38 -4.16
C ASP A 140 -16.44 -10.79 -5.65
N PHE A 141 -17.60 -11.09 -6.22
CA PHE A 141 -17.73 -11.45 -7.63
C PHE A 141 -17.40 -10.26 -8.53
N LEU A 142 -16.43 -10.47 -9.42
CA LEU A 142 -15.82 -9.48 -10.32
C LEU A 142 -15.00 -8.40 -9.62
N ASP A 143 -14.89 -8.39 -8.29
CA ASP A 143 -14.09 -7.37 -7.60
C ASP A 143 -12.60 -7.50 -7.95
N SER A 144 -11.93 -6.35 -8.15
CA SER A 144 -10.51 -6.30 -8.50
C SER A 144 -9.68 -5.71 -7.35
N ASP A 145 -8.57 -6.36 -6.95
CA ASP A 145 -7.58 -5.74 -6.02
C ASP A 145 -6.53 -4.89 -6.76
N GLU A 146 -6.66 -4.75 -8.08
CA GLU A 146 -5.79 -3.90 -8.90
C GLU A 146 -5.75 -2.47 -8.37
N SER A 147 -4.59 -1.83 -8.41
CA SER A 147 -4.46 -0.42 -8.06
C SER A 147 -4.58 0.45 -9.30
N VAL A 148 -5.61 1.29 -9.34
CA VAL A 148 -5.88 2.20 -10.47
C VAL A 148 -5.95 3.64 -10.00
N GLY A 149 -5.47 4.56 -10.83
CA GLY A 149 -5.71 5.98 -10.65
C GLY A 149 -7.18 6.30 -10.93
N ARG A 150 -7.93 6.74 -9.91
CA ARG A 150 -9.34 7.14 -10.07
C ARG A 150 -9.76 8.25 -9.10
N VAL A 151 -10.84 8.92 -9.47
CA VAL A 151 -11.63 9.77 -8.58
C VAL A 151 -12.89 8.99 -8.23
N LYS A 152 -13.11 8.71 -6.95
CA LYS A 152 -14.32 8.07 -6.45
C LYS A 152 -15.13 9.09 -5.68
N TYR A 153 -16.42 9.13 -5.92
CA TYR A 153 -17.36 9.97 -5.19
C TYR A 153 -18.37 9.09 -4.46
N THR A 154 -18.62 9.39 -3.18
CA THR A 154 -19.59 8.68 -2.35
C THR A 154 -20.56 9.66 -1.73
N LEU A 155 -21.85 9.49 -2.03
CA LEU A 155 -22.95 10.27 -1.49
C LEU A 155 -23.80 9.40 -0.55
N PRO A 156 -23.79 9.65 0.77
CA PRO A 156 -24.72 9.00 1.68
C PRO A 156 -26.16 9.51 1.47
N ILE A 157 -27.10 8.58 1.28
CA ILE A 157 -28.53 8.83 1.08
C ILE A 157 -29.32 7.98 2.09
N GLY A 158 -29.53 8.52 3.29
CA GLY A 158 -30.16 7.79 4.38
C GLY A 158 -29.36 6.54 4.78
N PRO A 159 -29.94 5.33 4.77
CA PRO A 159 -29.23 4.09 5.07
C PRO A 159 -28.43 3.53 3.88
N HIS A 160 -28.45 4.21 2.73
CA HIS A 160 -27.76 3.78 1.50
C HIS A 160 -26.63 4.74 1.13
N ALA A 161 -25.76 4.32 0.22
CA ALA A 161 -24.75 5.19 -0.39
C ALA A 161 -24.73 5.00 -1.90
N LEU A 162 -24.71 6.11 -2.64
CA LEU A 162 -24.39 6.11 -4.06
C LEU A 162 -22.88 6.24 -4.21
N VAL A 163 -22.26 5.36 -4.98
CA VAL A 163 -20.82 5.37 -5.27
C VAL A 163 -20.62 5.51 -6.78
N LEU A 164 -19.83 6.51 -7.18
CA LEU A 164 -19.43 6.78 -8.57
C LEU A 164 -17.90 6.72 -8.70
#